data_AF-A0A6P2FWD8-F1
#
_entry.id   AF-A0A6P2FWD8-F1
#
_cell.length_a   1.000
_cell.length_b   1.000
_cell.length_c   1.000
_cell.angle_alpha   90.00
_cell.angle_beta   90.00
_cell.angle_gamma   90.00
#
_symmetry.space_group_name_H-M   'P 1'
#
loop_
_entity.id
_entity.type
_entity.pdbx_description
1 polymer ?
#
loop_
_entity_poly.entity_id
_entity_poly.type
_entity_poly.pdbx_seq_one_letter_code
_entity_poly.pdbx_strand_id
1 'polypeptide(L)'
;MSTQQLNDRRTAEANAAFQAYDFGTAVVESADGWNRSLPGTEMVRTIYLAPEKDGEPTERAYFTVRFSGLDTSLISEAYAITVKGGIFGTEGARADALATA
;
A
#
# COMPACT_ATOMS: atom_id res chain seq x y z
N MET A 1 -16.33 12.86 12.37
CA MET A 1 -15.62 13.02 11.08
C MET A 1 -16.61 12.67 9.98
N SER A 2 -16.78 13.48 8.95
CA SER A 2 -17.64 13.11 7.82
C SER A 2 -17.01 12.00 6.99
N THR A 3 -17.81 11.26 6.21
CA THR A 3 -17.30 10.23 5.29
C THR A 3 -16.25 10.79 4.32
N GLN A 4 -16.43 12.03 3.85
CA GLN A 4 -15.45 12.70 3.00
C GLN A 4 -14.12 12.93 3.74
N GLN A 5 -14.17 13.51 4.94
CA GLN A 5 -12.97 13.77 5.74
C GLN A 5 -12.20 12.48 6.08
N LEU A 6 -12.92 11.39 6.40
CA LEU A 6 -12.32 10.09 6.64
C LEU A 6 -11.60 9.56 5.39
N ASN A 7 -12.25 9.68 4.23
CA ASN A 7 -11.70 9.22 2.96
C ASN A 7 -10.43 9.99 2.54
N ASP A 8 -10.41 11.30 2.77
CA ASP A 8 -9.24 12.14 2.50
C ASP A 8 -8.07 11.74 3.42
N ARG A 9 -8.36 11.53 4.71
CA ARG A 9 -7.36 11.10 5.68
C ARG A 9 -6.81 9.71 5.36
N ARG A 10 -7.67 8.74 5.05
CA ARG A 10 -7.24 7.39 4.60
C ARG A 10 -6.36 7.44 3.37
N THR A 11 -6.69 8.30 2.41
CA THR A 11 -5.87 8.47 1.21
C THR A 11 -4.49 9.02 1.54
N ALA A 12 -4.41 9.99 2.47
CA ALA A 12 -3.13 10.53 2.95
C ALA A 12 -2.28 9.46 3.66
N GLU A 13 -2.89 8.70 4.60
CA GLU A 13 -2.19 7.61 5.30
C GLU A 13 -1.74 6.51 4.35
N ALA A 14 -2.58 6.11 3.39
CA ALA A 14 -2.23 5.10 2.40
C ALA A 14 -1.07 5.57 1.50
N ASN A 15 -1.05 6.85 1.10
CA ASN A 15 0.08 7.42 0.36
C ASN A 15 1.37 7.41 1.19
N ALA A 16 1.30 7.79 2.47
CA ALA A 16 2.46 7.76 3.36
C ALA A 16 3.00 6.34 3.55
N ALA A 17 2.11 5.36 3.77
CA ALA A 17 2.49 3.95 3.86
C ALA A 17 3.13 3.45 2.57
N PHE A 18 2.59 3.79 1.41
CA PHE A 18 3.16 3.42 0.11
C PHE A 18 4.56 4.02 -0.11
N GLN A 19 4.76 5.30 0.24
CA GLN A 19 6.05 5.97 0.12
C GLN A 19 7.11 5.44 1.08
N ALA A 20 6.69 5.00 2.27
CA ALA A 20 7.58 4.42 3.28
C ALA A 20 7.83 2.92 3.07
N TYR A 21 7.09 2.25 2.20
CA TYR A 21 7.20 0.81 2.01
C TYR A 21 8.50 0.46 1.29
N ASP A 22 9.22 -0.52 1.82
CA ASP A 22 10.41 -1.06 1.16
C ASP A 22 9.98 -2.23 0.26
N PHE A 23 10.02 -2.03 -1.06
CA PHE A 23 9.71 -3.08 -2.04
C PHE A 23 10.87 -4.08 -2.23
N GLY A 24 11.94 -3.97 -1.43
CA GLY A 24 13.11 -4.82 -1.49
C GLY A 24 13.92 -4.55 -2.75
N THR A 25 14.18 -5.59 -3.53
CA THR A 25 14.90 -5.46 -4.81
C THR A 25 14.01 -5.00 -5.97
N ALA A 26 12.69 -4.97 -5.78
CA ALA A 26 11.76 -4.59 -6.83
C ALA A 26 11.75 -3.07 -7.02
N VAL A 27 11.88 -2.62 -8.28
CA VAL A 27 11.80 -1.21 -8.64
C VAL A 27 10.39 -0.92 -9.15
N VAL A 28 9.66 -0.01 -8.48
CA VAL A 28 8.34 0.44 -8.94
C VAL A 28 8.53 1.56 -9.97
N GLU A 29 8.20 1.31 -11.23
CA GLU A 29 8.33 2.29 -12.32
C GLU A 29 7.14 3.25 -12.38
N SER A 30 5.95 2.72 -12.10
CA SER A 30 4.71 3.50 -12.07
C SER A 30 3.67 2.87 -11.17
N ALA A 31 2.66 3.66 -10.79
CA ALA A 31 1.55 3.20 -9.98
C ALA A 31 0.26 3.93 -10.38
N ASP A 32 -0.86 3.23 -10.24
CA ASP A 32 -2.19 3.80 -10.46
C ASP A 32 -2.68 4.60 -9.25
N GLY A 33 -3.88 5.17 -9.38
CA GLY A 33 -4.65 5.68 -8.25
C GLY A 33 -5.07 4.58 -7.27
N TRP A 34 -5.58 5.02 -6.11
CA TRP A 34 -6.17 4.10 -5.14
C TRP A 34 -7.56 3.65 -5.58
N ASN A 35 -7.72 2.33 -5.69
CA ASN A 35 -9.02 1.69 -5.73
C ASN A 35 -9.49 1.40 -4.31
N ARG A 36 -10.76 1.69 -4.04
CA ARG A 36 -11.40 1.50 -2.74
C ARG A 36 -12.73 0.81 -2.93
N SER A 37 -13.02 -0.18 -2.10
CA SER A 37 -14.35 -0.78 -2.00
C SER A 37 -15.14 -0.08 -0.90
N LEU A 38 -16.34 0.42 -1.21
CA LEU A 38 -17.22 1.07 -0.23
C LEU A 38 -18.53 0.27 -0.04
N PRO A 39 -18.92 -0.04 1.20
CA PRO A 39 -18.16 0.11 2.44
C PRO A 39 -16.96 -0.85 2.48
N GLY A 40 -15.85 -0.42 3.08
CA GLY A 40 -14.66 -1.26 3.17
C GLY A 40 -13.53 -0.65 4.00
N THR A 41 -12.60 -1.50 4.39
CA THR A 41 -11.41 -1.16 5.18
C THR A 41 -10.13 -1.30 4.36
N GLU A 42 -10.22 -1.54 3.05
CA GLU A 42 -9.08 -1.78 2.20
C GLU A 42 -8.98 -0.74 1.09
N MET A 43 -7.75 -0.30 0.83
CA MET A 43 -7.39 0.48 -0.34
C MET A 43 -6.29 -0.27 -1.07
N VAL A 44 -6.47 -0.44 -2.38
CA VAL A 44 -5.54 -1.18 -3.23
C VAL A 44 -5.04 -0.24 -4.33
N ARG A 45 -3.73 -0.22 -4.53
CA ARG A 45 -3.07 0.50 -5.61
C ARG A 45 -2.37 -0.52 -6.50
N THR A 46 -2.68 -0.49 -7.79
CA THR A 46 -1.91 -1.26 -8.78
C THR A 46 -0.54 -0.62 -8.94
N ILE A 47 0.50 -1.43 -8.95
CA ILE A 47 1.89 -1.01 -9.16
C ILE A 47 2.50 -1.80 -10.30
N TYR A 48 3.42 -1.17 -11.00
CA TYR A 48 4.12 -1.73 -12.14
C TYR A 48 5.61 -1.78 -11.83
N LEU A 49 6.15 -3.00 -11.82
CA LEU A 49 7.52 -3.31 -11.45
C LEU A 49 8.39 -3.39 -12.70
N ALA A 50 9.58 -2.79 -12.62
CA ALA A 50 10.59 -2.94 -13.64
C ALA A 50 10.93 -4.42 -13.82
N PRO A 51 11.12 -4.89 -15.07
CA PRO A 51 11.59 -6.24 -15.31
C PRO A 51 13.01 -6.43 -14.75
N GLU A 52 13.33 -7.65 -14.31
CA GLU A 52 14.68 -7.98 -13.82
C GLU A 52 15.73 -8.01 -14.96
N LYS A 53 15.27 -8.15 -16.22
CA LYS A 53 16.13 -8.18 -17.41
C LYS A 53 15.56 -7.33 -18.53
N ASP A 54 16.47 -6.66 -19.25
CA ASP A 54 16.11 -5.88 -20.43
C ASP A 54 15.37 -6.73 -21.48
N GLY A 55 14.22 -6.22 -21.93
CA GLY A 55 13.37 -6.88 -22.92
C GLY A 55 12.30 -7.81 -22.34
N GLU A 56 12.28 -8.04 -21.03
CA GLU A 56 11.16 -8.71 -20.37
C GLU A 56 9.98 -7.73 -20.12
N PRO A 57 8.73 -8.22 -20.10
CA PRO A 57 7.58 -7.36 -19.84
C PRO A 57 7.56 -6.87 -18.39
N THR A 58 7.10 -5.63 -18.18
CA THR A 58 6.78 -5.06 -16.86
C THR A 58 5.82 -5.97 -16.10
N GLU A 59 6.14 -6.27 -14.84
CA GLU A 59 5.29 -7.09 -13.97
C GLU A 59 4.28 -6.21 -13.22
N ARG A 60 3.03 -6.68 -13.11
CA ARG A 60 2.00 -6.01 -12.32
C ARG A 60 1.93 -6.61 -10.92
N ALA A 61 1.81 -5.77 -9.90
CA ALA A 61 1.53 -6.17 -8.52
C ALA A 61 0.48 -5.24 -7.89
N TYR A 62 0.04 -5.58 -6.69
CA TYR A 62 -0.94 -4.83 -5.93
C TYR A 62 -0.37 -4.45 -4.58
N PHE A 63 -0.43 -3.17 -4.24
CA PHE A 63 -0.13 -2.68 -2.91
C PHE A 63 -1.43 -2.44 -2.16
N THR A 64 -1.61 -3.13 -1.05
CA THR A 64 -2.83 -3.10 -0.25
C THR A 64 -2.55 -2.45 1.09
N VAL A 65 -3.42 -1.53 1.48
CA VAL A 65 -3.47 -0.91 2.80
C VAL A 65 -4.78 -1.28 3.46
N ARG A 66 -4.71 -1.89 4.65
CA ARG A 66 -5.87 -2.26 5.47
C ARG A 66 -5.97 -1.34 6.69
N PHE A 67 -7.13 -0.76 6.89
CA PHE A 67 -7.47 0.07 8.04
C PHE A 67 -8.10 -0.76 9.16
N SER A 68 -7.88 -0.38 10.42
CA SER A 68 -8.31 -1.14 11.60
C SER A 68 -9.83 -1.18 11.85
N GLY A 69 -10.62 -0.46 11.06
CA GLY A 69 -12.08 -0.42 11.17
C GLY A 69 -12.71 0.53 10.15
N LEU A 70 -14.04 0.54 10.04
CA LEU A 70 -14.76 1.31 9.01
C LEU A 70 -14.70 2.83 9.19
N ASP A 71 -14.56 3.33 10.42
CA ASP A 71 -14.63 4.77 10.76
C ASP A 71 -13.27 5.38 11.15
N THR A 72 -12.19 4.66 10.87
CA THR A 72 -10.82 5.04 11.26
C THR A 72 -9.87 5.08 10.05
N SER A 73 -8.84 5.92 10.14
CA SER A 73 -7.74 6.01 9.18
C SER A 73 -6.48 5.29 9.68
N LEU A 74 -6.53 4.64 10.84
CA LEU A 74 -5.39 3.89 11.38
C LEU A 74 -5.17 2.64 10.53
N ILE A 75 -3.96 2.50 10.00
CA ILE A 75 -3.56 1.34 9.19
C ILE A 75 -3.16 0.19 10.10
N SER A 76 -3.85 -0.93 10.00
CA SER A 76 -3.49 -2.18 10.66
C SER A 76 -2.43 -2.97 9.90
N GLU A 77 -2.40 -2.85 8.57
CA GLU A 77 -1.51 -3.65 7.71
C GLU A 77 -1.27 -2.93 6.37
N ALA A 78 -0.05 -3.00 5.85
CA ALA A 78 0.27 -2.67 4.46
C ALA A 78 1.20 -3.73 3.86
N TYR A 79 0.89 -4.19 2.65
CA TYR A 79 1.69 -5.22 1.98
C TYR A 79 1.59 -5.12 0.46
N ALA A 80 2.63 -5.60 -0.23
CA ALA A 80 2.63 -5.77 -1.68
C ALA A 80 2.44 -7.26 -2.04
N ILE A 81 1.60 -7.55 -3.03
CA ILE A 81 1.33 -8.91 -3.53
C ILE A 81 1.44 -8.96 -5.05
N THR A 82 2.15 -9.95 -5.58
CA THR A 82 2.23 -10.18 -7.03
C THR A 82 0.92 -10.74 -7.57
N VAL A 83 0.72 -10.68 -8.89
CA VAL A 83 -0.44 -11.34 -9.53
C VAL A 83 -0.51 -12.86 -9.29
N LYS A 84 0.61 -13.47 -8.90
CA LYS A 84 0.71 -14.90 -8.55
C LYS A 84 0.40 -15.17 -7.06
N GLY A 85 0.12 -14.13 -6.28
CA GLY A 85 -0.21 -14.24 -4.86
C GLY A 85 1.00 -14.21 -3.91
N GLY A 86 2.21 -13.93 -4.40
CA GLY A 86 3.41 -13.83 -3.57
C GLY A 86 3.50 -12.46 -2.90
N ILE A 87 3.54 -12.42 -1.56
CA ILE A 87 3.78 -11.19 -0.80
C ILE A 87 5.28 -10.86 -0.83
N PHE A 88 5.62 -9.58 -0.99
CA PHE A 88 7.00 -9.12 -1.03
C PHE A 88 7.18 -7.74 -0.41
N GLY A 89 8.44 -7.38 -0.16
CA GLY A 89 8.81 -6.17 0.55
C GLY A 89 8.50 -6.24 2.04
N THR A 90 8.72 -5.13 2.72
CA THR A 90 8.50 -4.98 4.15
C THR A 90 7.96 -3.59 4.45
N GLU A 91 7.11 -3.47 5.47
CA GLU A 91 6.75 -2.16 5.98
C GLU A 91 8.02 -1.44 6.45
N GLY A 92 8.33 -0.28 5.85
CA GLY A 92 9.41 0.55 6.34
C GLY A 92 9.15 0.96 7.79
N ALA A 93 10.21 1.24 8.55
CA ALA A 93 10.10 1.62 9.95
C ALA A 93 9.08 2.74 10.13
N ARG A 94 7.88 2.41 10.61
CA ARG A 94 6.89 3.41 10.99
C ARG A 94 7.46 4.14 12.20
N ALA A 95 7.51 5.47 12.14
CA ALA A 95 8.04 6.33 13.20
C ALA A 95 7.32 6.18 14.57
N ASP A 96 6.28 5.33 14.66
CA ASP A 96 5.53 5.03 15.87
C ASP A 96 5.92 3.72 16.56
N ALA A 97 6.99 3.03 16.14
CA ALA A 97 7.53 1.85 16.84
C ALA A 97 8.37 2.19 18.10
N LEU A 98 7.99 3.24 18.85
CA LEU A 98 8.54 3.57 20.16
C LEU A 98 7.41 3.76 21.18
N ALA A 99 6.70 2.67 21.47
CA ALA A 99 5.91 2.54 22.69
C ALA A 99 5.99 1.11 23.25
N THR A 100 7.22 0.62 23.42
CA THR A 100 7.49 -0.48 24.35
C THR A 100 8.79 -0.19 25.10
N ALA A 101 8.66 0.53 26.21
CA ALA A 101 9.59 0.52 27.34
C ALA A 101 8.77 0.68 28.62
#